data_AF-A0A954KJX8-F1
#
_entry.id   AF-A0A954KJX8-F1
#
_cell.length_a   1.000
_cell.length_b   1.000
_cell.length_c   1.000
_cell.angle_alpha   90.00
_cell.angle_beta   90.00
_cell.angle_gamma   90.00
#
_symmetry.space_group_name_H-M   'P 1'
#
loop_
_entity.id
_entity.type
_entity.pdbx_description
1 polymer ?
#
loop_
_entity_poly.entity_id
_entity_poly.type
_entity_poly.pdbx_seq_one_letter_code
_entity_poly.pdbx_strand_id
1 'polypeptide(L)'
;MKDVRFSLRERLIASQIWMRLRLPGSLAFALWCLFATMEFSLAVLSSPKIILLLLVTIPAAGLLAIITAPSAAYFLFSDLVDWQSRKNGAPFTVGDRVVIIPGQHSGRSATITSLGQCQSLRVTIDGDETEICGYSHHQLKRAAEPSTTPC
;
A
#
# COMPACT_ATOMS: atom_id res chain seq x y z
N MET A 1 12.26 26.02 5.61
CA MET A 1 11.98 24.72 4.97
C MET A 1 10.91 24.96 3.90
N LYS A 2 11.16 24.58 2.65
CA LYS A 2 10.17 24.70 1.57
C LYS A 2 9.19 23.54 1.73
N ASP A 3 7.92 23.80 2.03
CA ASP A 3 6.92 22.74 2.19
C ASP A 3 6.78 21.96 0.88
N VAL A 4 7.29 20.72 0.88
CA VAL A 4 7.13 19.80 -0.25
C VAL A 4 5.69 19.33 -0.25
N ARG A 5 4.85 19.96 -1.09
CA ARG A 5 3.46 19.53 -1.28
C ARG A 5 3.42 18.31 -2.18
N PHE A 6 3.06 17.17 -1.61
CA PHE A 6 2.74 15.96 -2.36
C PHE A 6 1.29 15.99 -2.85
N SER A 7 1.06 15.49 -4.06
CA SER A 7 -0.29 15.30 -4.58
C SER A 7 -1.03 14.23 -3.78
N LEU A 8 -2.37 14.28 -3.78
CA LEU A 8 -3.21 13.25 -3.14
C LEU A 8 -2.91 11.86 -3.71
N ARG A 9 -2.67 11.76 -5.03
CA ARG A 9 -2.32 10.50 -5.69
C ARG A 9 -1.01 9.92 -5.15
N GLU A 10 0.04 10.72 -5.05
CA GLU A 10 1.34 10.27 -4.50
C GLU A 10 1.19 9.78 -3.06
N ARG A 11 0.45 10.53 -2.23
CA ARG A 11 0.18 10.13 -0.84
C ARG A 11 -0.60 8.83 -0.76
N LEU A 12 -1.59 8.64 -1.63
CA LEU A 12 -2.47 7.48 -1.60
C LEU A 12 -1.76 6.22 -2.10
N ILE A 13 -0.88 6.32 -3.09
CA ILE A 13 -0.02 5.21 -3.53
C ILE A 13 1.07 4.89 -2.51
N ALA A 14 1.71 5.92 -1.93
CA ALA A 14 2.73 5.75 -0.90
C ALA A 14 2.16 5.23 0.43
N SER A 15 0.90 5.56 0.73
CA SER A 15 0.18 4.99 1.85
C SER A 15 -0.12 3.53 1.56
N GLN A 16 0.33 2.62 2.42
CA GLN A 16 -0.05 1.21 2.38
C GLN A 16 -1.53 0.97 2.73
N ILE A 17 -2.40 1.98 2.54
CA ILE A 17 -3.85 1.92 2.72
C ILE A 17 -4.46 0.81 1.87
N TRP A 18 -3.89 0.52 0.70
CA TRP A 18 -4.30 -0.59 -0.14
C TRP A 18 -4.19 -1.94 0.59
N MET A 19 -3.15 -2.15 1.40
CA MET A 19 -3.03 -3.35 2.24
C MET A 19 -4.09 -3.38 3.36
N ARG A 20 -4.58 -2.23 3.82
CA ARG A 20 -5.65 -2.15 4.83
C ARG A 20 -7.04 -2.34 4.21
N LEU A 21 -7.24 -1.85 2.99
CA LEU A 21 -8.49 -1.97 2.22
C LEU A 21 -8.69 -3.37 1.61
N ARG A 22 -7.64 -4.21 1.55
CA ARG A 22 -7.72 -5.55 0.96
C ARG A 22 -8.75 -6.46 1.63
N LEU A 23 -8.80 -6.47 2.97
CA LEU A 23 -9.69 -7.33 3.76
C LEU A 23 -11.17 -6.92 3.64
N PRO A 24 -11.54 -5.64 3.85
CA PRO A 24 -12.93 -5.23 3.65
C PRO A 24 -13.35 -5.32 2.18
N GLY A 25 -12.45 -5.01 1.23
CA GLY A 25 -12.74 -5.13 -0.20
C GLY A 25 -13.00 -6.56 -0.63
N SER A 26 -12.17 -7.51 -0.18
CA SER A 26 -12.32 -8.93 -0.50
C SER A 26 -13.58 -9.53 0.13
N LEU A 27 -13.92 -9.13 1.35
CA LEU A 27 -15.15 -9.55 2.03
C LEU A 27 -16.40 -8.97 1.37
N ALA A 28 -16.38 -7.69 0.98
CA ALA A 28 -17.47 -7.06 0.24
C ALA A 28 -17.70 -7.73 -1.13
N PHE A 29 -16.63 -8.09 -1.84
CA PHE A 29 -16.73 -8.80 -3.12
C PHE A 29 -17.28 -10.21 -2.95
N ALA A 30 -16.83 -10.97 -1.94
CA ALA A 30 -17.37 -12.29 -1.64
C ALA A 30 -18.86 -12.25 -1.30
N LEU A 31 -19.28 -11.27 -0.48
CA LEU A 31 -20.69 -11.04 -0.17
C LEU A 31 -21.50 -10.64 -1.42
N TRP A 32 -20.92 -9.83 -2.30
CA TRP A 32 -21.57 -9.45 -3.57
C TRP A 32 -21.73 -10.65 -4.50
N CYS A 33 -20.73 -11.53 -4.63
CA CYS A 33 -20.84 -12.76 -5.42
C CYS A 33 -21.91 -13.69 -4.85
N LEU A 34 -21.94 -13.89 -3.53
CA LEU A 34 -23.00 -14.65 -2.86
C LEU A 34 -24.38 -14.06 -3.17
N PHE A 35 -24.54 -12.75 -3.02
CA PHE A 35 -25.77 -12.04 -3.31
C PHE A 35 -26.19 -12.20 -4.79
N ALA A 36 -25.25 -12.05 -5.73
CA ALA A 36 -25.50 -12.15 -7.17
C ALA A 36 -25.88 -13.58 -7.61
N THR A 37 -25.42 -14.61 -6.89
CA THR A 37 -25.77 -16.01 -7.16
C THR A 37 -27.08 -16.47 -6.51
N MET A 38 -27.63 -15.70 -5.57
CA MET A 38 -28.89 -16.05 -4.92
C MET A 38 -30.05 -15.38 -5.63
N GLU A 39 -30.86 -16.16 -6.35
CA GLU A 39 -32.22 -15.76 -6.67
C GLU A 39 -33.01 -15.68 -5.36
N PHE A 40 -33.19 -14.47 -4.84
CA PHE A 40 -33.87 -14.22 -3.56
C PHE A 40 -35.36 -14.55 -3.68
N SER A 41 -35.72 -15.80 -3.38
CA SER A 41 -37.07 -16.16 -2.98
C SER A 41 -37.11 -16.31 -1.47
N LEU A 42 -37.96 -15.53 -0.79
CA LEU A 42 -38.16 -15.58 0.67
C LEU A 42 -38.54 -16.99 1.16
N ALA A 43 -39.14 -17.83 0.30
CA ALA A 43 -39.47 -19.21 0.60
C ALA A 43 -38.25 -20.14 0.64
N VAL A 44 -37.13 -19.76 0.03
CA VAL A 44 -35.88 -20.55 0.00
C VAL A 44 -35.03 -20.28 1.26
N LEU A 45 -35.10 -19.06 1.83
CA LEU A 45 -34.39 -18.70 3.06
C LEU A 45 -34.90 -19.43 4.31
N SER A 46 -36.15 -19.91 4.31
CA SER A 46 -36.71 -20.67 5.43
C SER A 46 -36.24 -22.13 5.46
N SER A 47 -35.55 -22.60 4.42
CA SER A 47 -35.02 -23.96 4.36
C SER A 47 -33.80 -24.11 5.26
N PRO A 48 -33.80 -25.03 6.24
CA PRO A 48 -32.66 -25.23 7.13
C PRO A 48 -31.40 -25.69 6.39
N LYS A 49 -31.56 -26.33 5.22
CA LYS A 49 -30.45 -26.71 4.34
C LYS A 49 -29.74 -25.49 3.74
N ILE A 50 -30.51 -24.47 3.36
CA ILE A 50 -29.97 -23.21 2.80
C ILE A 50 -29.28 -22.40 3.90
N ILE A 51 -29.85 -22.37 5.11
CA ILE A 51 -29.24 -21.72 6.27
C ILE A 51 -27.90 -22.37 6.62
N LEU A 52 -27.85 -23.71 6.67
CA LEU A 52 -26.61 -24.46 6.90
C LEU A 52 -25.59 -24.21 5.78
N LEU A 53 -26.03 -24.20 4.53
CA LEU A 53 -25.18 -23.91 3.38
C LEU A 53 -24.55 -22.51 3.51
N LEU A 54 -25.34 -21.48 3.80
CA LEU A 54 -24.87 -20.11 3.99
C LEU A 54 -23.89 -19.99 5.17
N LEU A 55 -24.18 -20.67 6.29
CA LEU A 55 -23.31 -20.72 7.45
C LEU A 55 -21.92 -21.30 7.14
N VAL A 56 -21.80 -22.17 6.15
CA VAL A 56 -20.53 -22.78 5.72
C VAL A 56 -19.88 -22.00 4.58
N THR A 57 -20.67 -21.56 3.58
CA THR A 57 -20.13 -20.91 2.38
C THR A 57 -19.63 -19.50 2.65
N ILE A 58 -20.26 -18.74 3.54
CA ILE A 58 -19.80 -17.39 3.91
C ILE A 58 -18.39 -17.43 4.53
N PRO A 59 -18.11 -18.22 5.59
CA PRO A 59 -16.77 -18.28 6.17
C PRO A 59 -15.77 -18.93 5.20
N ALA A 60 -16.17 -19.94 4.42
CA ALA A 60 -15.29 -20.54 3.42
C ALA A 60 -14.89 -19.53 2.34
N ALA A 61 -15.83 -18.74 1.82
CA ALA A 61 -15.55 -17.66 0.87
C ALA A 61 -14.69 -16.56 1.50
N GLY A 62 -14.94 -16.20 2.76
CA GLY A 62 -14.10 -15.27 3.51
C GLY A 62 -12.65 -15.76 3.64
N LEU A 63 -12.45 -17.02 4.01
CA LEU A 63 -11.14 -17.66 4.06
C LEU A 63 -10.45 -17.66 2.70
N LEU A 64 -11.16 -18.06 1.64
CA LEU A 64 -10.62 -18.07 0.29
C LEU A 64 -10.20 -16.67 -0.17
N ALA A 65 -11.01 -15.66 0.15
CA ALA A 65 -10.73 -14.27 -0.16
C ALA A 65 -9.50 -13.75 0.60
N ILE A 66 -9.33 -14.12 1.88
CA ILE A 66 -8.13 -13.79 2.67
C ILE A 66 -6.86 -14.39 2.05
N ILE A 67 -6.94 -15.61 1.52
CA ILE A 67 -5.80 -16.32 0.93
C ILE A 67 -5.44 -15.77 -0.46
N THR A 68 -6.45 -15.47 -1.28
CA THR A 68 -6.25 -15.10 -2.70
C THR A 68 -6.07 -13.59 -2.92
N ALA A 69 -6.66 -12.74 -2.08
CA ALA A 69 -6.56 -11.29 -2.21
C ALA A 69 -5.12 -10.74 -2.17
N PRO A 70 -4.17 -11.26 -1.35
CA PRO A 70 -2.78 -10.81 -1.38
C PRO A 70 -2.13 -11.01 -2.75
N SER A 71 -2.37 -12.17 -3.36
CA SER A 71 -1.85 -12.51 -4.69
C SER A 71 -2.45 -11.60 -5.75
N ALA A 72 -3.78 -11.44 -5.75
CA ALA A 72 -4.46 -10.55 -6.68
C ALA A 72 -4.01 -9.09 -6.54
N ALA A 73 -3.87 -8.59 -5.31
CA ALA A 73 -3.38 -7.24 -5.06
C ALA A 73 -1.93 -7.05 -5.52
N TYR A 74 -1.07 -8.06 -5.34
CA TYR A 74 0.29 -8.01 -5.86
C TYR A 74 0.31 -7.86 -7.37
N PHE A 75 -0.45 -8.67 -8.11
CA PHE A 75 -0.52 -8.56 -9.57
C PHE A 75 -1.16 -7.27 -10.06
N LEU A 76 -2.22 -6.79 -9.39
CA LEU A 76 -2.94 -5.58 -9.82
C LEU A 76 -2.15 -4.29 -9.53
N PHE A 77 -1.32 -4.26 -8.49
CA PHE A 77 -0.69 -3.03 -8.02
C PHE A 77 0.84 -3.01 -8.13
N SER A 78 1.51 -4.12 -8.44
CA SER A 78 2.98 -4.16 -8.62
C SER A 78 3.45 -3.18 -9.70
N ASP A 79 2.85 -3.20 -10.88
CA ASP A 79 3.18 -2.27 -11.98
C ASP A 79 3.00 -0.81 -11.58
N LEU A 80 1.96 -0.50 -10.80
CA LEU A 80 1.67 0.85 -10.32
C LEU A 80 2.75 1.32 -9.33
N VAL A 81 3.16 0.43 -8.43
CA VAL A 81 4.20 0.68 -7.43
C VAL A 81 5.56 0.90 -8.10
N ASP A 82 5.91 0.07 -9.08
CA ASP A 82 7.16 0.19 -9.83
C ASP A 82 7.19 1.45 -10.70
N TRP A 83 6.08 1.76 -11.37
CA TRP A 83 5.96 3.00 -12.13
C TRP A 83 6.10 4.24 -11.23
N GLN A 84 5.44 4.24 -10.06
CA GLN A 84 5.55 5.35 -9.12
C GLN A 84 6.96 5.46 -8.53
N SER A 85 7.61 4.34 -8.23
CA SER A 85 8.99 4.29 -7.75
C SER A 85 9.95 4.93 -8.75
N ARG A 86 9.85 4.58 -10.04
CA ARG A 86 10.65 5.21 -11.10
C ARG A 86 10.36 6.71 -11.21
N LYS A 87 9.09 7.11 -11.16
CA LYS A 87 8.69 8.53 -11.20
C LYS A 87 9.24 9.33 -10.01
N ASN A 88 9.39 8.70 -8.86
CA ASN A 88 9.94 9.30 -7.66
C ASN A 88 11.48 9.45 -7.69
N GLY A 89 12.16 8.90 -8.71
CA GLY A 89 13.61 8.99 -8.88
C GLY A 89 14.39 7.78 -8.37
N ALA A 90 13.72 6.64 -8.19
CA ALA A 90 14.40 5.35 -7.98
C ALA A 90 15.03 4.85 -9.31
N PRO A 91 16.09 4.02 -9.27
CA PRO A 91 16.71 3.42 -8.09
C PRO A 91 17.43 4.44 -7.22
N PHE A 92 17.51 4.14 -5.92
CA PHE A 92 18.22 4.97 -4.94
C PHE A 92 19.49 4.26 -4.47
N THR A 93 20.51 5.06 -4.13
CA THR A 93 21.79 4.61 -3.60
C THR A 93 22.05 5.17 -2.20
N VAL A 94 22.94 4.53 -1.44
CA VAL A 94 23.38 5.04 -0.14
C VAL A 94 24.01 6.43 -0.33
N GLY A 95 23.64 7.37 0.53
CA GLY A 95 24.02 8.78 0.44
C GLY A 95 23.03 9.66 -0.34
N ASP A 96 22.06 9.07 -1.05
CA ASP A 96 21.02 9.86 -1.72
C ASP A 96 20.13 10.58 -0.69
N ARG A 97 19.88 11.87 -0.96
CA ARG A 97 18.91 12.65 -0.21
C ARG A 97 17.51 12.48 -0.78
N VAL A 98 16.57 12.12 0.08
CA VAL A 98 15.18 11.82 -0.26
C VAL A 98 14.23 12.57 0.65
N VAL A 99 12.97 12.66 0.25
CA VAL A 99 11.86 13.20 1.05
C VAL A 99 10.83 12.10 1.23
N ILE A 100 10.37 11.94 2.48
CA ILE A 100 9.38 10.93 2.84
C ILE A 100 7.98 11.41 2.42
N ILE A 101 7.23 10.59 1.68
CA ILE A 101 5.90 10.97 1.15
C ILE A 101 4.76 10.71 2.16
N PRO A 102 4.65 9.52 2.79
CA PRO A 102 3.54 9.20 3.68
C PRO A 102 3.97 9.10 5.16
N GLY A 103 3.00 9.13 6.08
CA GLY A 103 3.20 8.79 7.49
C GLY A 103 3.67 9.94 8.38
N GLN A 104 4.15 9.62 9.58
CA GLN A 104 4.52 10.57 10.64
C GLN A 104 5.68 11.50 10.24
N HIS A 105 6.56 11.03 9.34
CA HIS A 105 7.71 11.78 8.87
C HIS A 105 7.49 12.41 7.48
N SER A 106 6.25 12.44 7.00
CA SER A 106 5.89 13.04 5.71
C SER A 106 6.43 14.47 5.56
N GLY A 107 7.11 14.72 4.44
CA GLY A 107 7.69 16.02 4.09
C GLY A 107 9.07 16.28 4.67
N ARG A 108 9.57 15.42 5.57
CA ARG A 108 10.94 15.52 6.08
C ARG A 108 11.93 14.99 5.05
N SER A 109 13.07 15.68 4.96
CA SER A 109 14.22 15.21 4.20
C SER A 109 14.96 14.15 5.04
N ALA A 110 15.48 13.14 4.36
CA ALA A 110 16.24 12.07 4.95
C ALA A 110 17.33 11.62 3.99
N THR A 111 18.36 10.99 4.52
CA THR A 111 19.46 10.44 3.73
C THR A 111 19.42 8.92 3.83
N ILE A 112 19.59 8.23 2.69
CA ILE A 112 19.63 6.77 2.68
C ILE A 112 20.95 6.31 3.28
N THR A 113 20.88 5.60 4.40
CA THR A 113 22.06 5.08 5.12
C THR A 113 22.42 3.67 4.68
N SER A 114 21.41 2.85 4.37
CA SER A 114 21.63 1.48 3.92
C SER A 114 20.47 0.93 3.12
N LEU A 115 20.78 -0.06 2.28
CA LEU A 115 19.82 -0.87 1.56
C LEU A 115 19.54 -2.13 2.38
N GLY A 116 18.31 -2.30 2.83
CA GLY A 116 17.84 -3.47 3.57
C GLY A 116 17.48 -4.64 2.65
N GLN A 117 17.12 -5.76 3.27
CA GLN A 117 16.65 -6.94 2.54
C GLN A 117 15.26 -6.68 1.93
N CYS A 118 14.99 -7.29 0.78
CA CYS A 118 13.70 -7.23 0.07
C CYS A 118 13.21 -5.81 -0.28
N GLN A 119 14.10 -4.96 -0.83
CA GLN A 119 13.76 -3.59 -1.28
C GLN A 119 13.33 -2.62 -0.17
N SER A 120 13.61 -2.95 1.09
CA SER A 120 13.47 -2.01 2.20
C SER A 120 14.69 -1.09 2.25
N LEU A 121 14.47 0.19 2.54
CA LEU A 121 15.49 1.21 2.70
C LEU A 121 15.53 1.66 4.16
N ARG A 122 16.75 1.88 4.66
CA ARG A 122 16.96 2.62 5.91
C ARG A 122 17.34 4.05 5.59
N VAL A 123 16.74 4.95 6.35
CA VAL A 123 16.96 6.39 6.19
C VAL A 123 17.18 7.04 7.54
N THR A 124 18.08 8.01 7.58
CA THR A 124 18.25 8.91 8.73
C THR A 124 17.63 10.25 8.39
N ILE A 125 16.76 10.76 9.24
CA ILE A 125 16.04 12.01 8.99
C ILE A 125 16.99 13.18 9.26
N ASP A 126 17.00 14.17 8.39
CA ASP A 126 17.86 15.35 8.57
C ASP A 126 17.46 16.09 9.87
N GLY A 127 18.41 16.22 10.80
CA GLY A 127 18.20 16.83 12.12
C GLY A 127 17.78 15.86 13.23
N ASP A 128 17.76 14.56 12.95
CA ASP A 128 17.51 13.50 13.93
C ASP A 128 18.52 12.36 13.67
N GLU A 129 19.25 11.91 14.69
CA GLU A 129 20.23 10.81 14.54
C GLU A 129 19.55 9.44 14.46
N THR A 130 18.22 9.38 14.62
CA THR A 130 17.47 8.14 14.62
C THR A 130 17.39 7.55 13.21
N GLU A 131 17.98 6.37 13.02
CA GLU A 131 17.83 5.57 11.80
C GLU A 131 16.46 4.87 11.79
N ILE A 132 15.68 5.08 10.72
CA ILE A 132 14.37 4.46 10.56
C ILE A 132 14.42 3.43 9.44
N CYS A 133 13.98 2.22 9.75
CA CYS A 133 13.91 1.09 8.83
C CYS A 133 12.53 0.95 8.18
N GLY A 134 12.49 0.32 7.01
CA GLY A 134 11.25 -0.25 6.45
C GLY A 134 10.55 0.59 5.38
N TYR A 135 11.20 1.65 4.88
CA TYR A 135 10.63 2.40 3.76
C TYR A 135 10.83 1.66 2.44
N SER A 136 9.80 1.63 1.61
CA SER A 136 9.89 1.13 0.24
C SER A 136 10.17 2.26 -0.75
N HIS A 137 10.72 1.95 -1.92
CA HIS A 137 11.11 2.98 -2.90
C HIS A 137 9.96 3.91 -3.32
N HIS A 138 8.72 3.41 -3.43
CA HIS A 138 7.54 4.20 -3.79
C HIS A 138 7.09 5.18 -2.69
N GLN A 139 7.62 5.05 -1.47
CA GLN A 139 7.31 5.91 -0.31
C GLN A 139 8.28 7.09 -0.17
N LEU A 140 9.37 7.07 -0.92
CA LEU A 140 10.41 8.09 -0.93
C LEU A 140 10.41 8.81 -2.28
N LYS A 141 10.83 10.07 -2.28
CA LYS A 141 11.04 10.88 -3.48
C LYS A 141 12.42 11.50 -3.45
N ARG A 142 13.19 11.46 -4.53
CA ARG A 142 14.49 12.13 -4.60
C ARG A 142 14.31 13.62 -4.28
N ALA A 143 15.07 14.13 -3.31
CA ALA A 143 15.06 15.55 -3.03
C ALA A 143 15.66 16.28 -4.24
N ALA A 144 15.06 17.40 -4.66
CA ALA A 144 15.75 18.27 -5.61
C ALA A 144 17.05 18.73 -4.94
N GLU A 145 18.19 18.60 -5.63
CA GLU A 145 19.45 19.15 -5.15
C GLU A 145 19.20 20.62 -4.78
N PRO A 146 19.72 21.11 -3.64
CA PRO A 146 19.72 22.54 -3.40
C PRO A 146 20.45 23.15 -4.58
N SER A 147 19.77 24.00 -5.35
CA SER A 147 20.37 24.74 -6.45
C SER A 147 21.65 25.37 -5.90
N THR A 148 22.79 24.83 -6.28
CA THR A 148 24.07 25.50 -6.10
C THR A 148 24.02 26.67 -7.05
N THR A 149 23.44 27.78 -6.60
CA THR A 149 23.64 29.08 -7.25
C THR A 149 25.15 29.28 -7.22
N PRO A 150 25.85 29.26 -8.37
CA PRO A 150 27.23 29.66 -8.36
C PRO A 150 27.25 31.15 -7.97
N CYS A 151 28.08 31.48 -6.98
CA CYS A 151 28.41 32.85 -6.63
C CYS A 151 28.95 33.61 -7.85
#